data_AF-A0A0Q8NAQ7-F1
#
_entry.id   AF-A0A0Q8NAQ7-F1
#
_cell.length_a   1.000
_cell.length_b   1.000
_cell.length_c   1.000
_cell.angle_alpha   90.00
_cell.angle_beta   90.00
_cell.angle_gamma   90.00
#
_symmetry.space_group_name_H-M   'P 1'
#
loop_
_entity.id
_entity.type
_entity.pdbx_description
1 polymer ?
#
loop_
_entity_poly.entity_id
_entity_poly.type
_entity_poly.pdbx_seq_one_letter_code
_entity_poly.pdbx_strand_id
1 'polypeptide(L)'
;MEVTVTSGYSNQLSIGKLTKRYQIGHNVGGYFNQTTEIPQAFGPVANQWLIGDFNHDTNSIPIYHLVGTSNFLIIKIEGLIVSSATDINLIKTGTTISSLETIVSPGTRHYTSIMQDRVGIGTNTPDSALAVNGTIHSKEVKVDVLGWTDYVFKNNYNLSTLEEVEKYITEKGHLENIPSEEEAVKNGISLGEMNAKLLQKIEELTLYMIDVNKKVNVLQINNDKLAQENKLLVKKIETIEKK
;
A
#
# COMPACT_ATOMS: atom_id res chain seq x y z
N MET A 1 -9.64 -18.64 -25.43
CA MET A 1 -9.35 -17.63 -26.47
C MET A 1 -8.63 -16.47 -25.82
N GLU A 2 -7.69 -15.84 -26.51
CA GLU A 2 -7.00 -14.63 -26.08
C GLU A 2 -7.19 -13.55 -27.13
N VAL A 3 -7.53 -12.35 -26.67
CA VAL A 3 -7.58 -11.14 -27.49
C VAL A 3 -6.49 -10.22 -27.01
N THR A 4 -5.59 -9.87 -27.91
CA THR A 4 -4.50 -8.93 -27.67
C THR A 4 -4.71 -7.69 -28.51
N VAL A 5 -4.59 -6.54 -27.88
CA VAL A 5 -4.59 -5.21 -28.49
C VAL A 5 -3.20 -4.59 -28.36
N THR A 6 -2.72 -4.04 -29.47
CA THR A 6 -1.58 -3.12 -29.55
C THR A 6 -1.91 -1.98 -30.52
N SER A 7 -1.08 -0.95 -30.57
CA SER A 7 -1.27 0.20 -31.46
C SER A 7 0.07 0.69 -32.00
N GLY A 8 0.01 1.49 -33.08
CA GLY A 8 1.16 2.17 -33.67
C GLY A 8 1.27 3.65 -33.29
N TYR A 9 2.22 4.36 -33.91
CA TYR A 9 2.40 5.81 -33.80
C TYR A 9 1.70 6.49 -34.99
N SER A 10 0.52 7.08 -34.77
CA SER A 10 -0.13 7.91 -35.79
C SER A 10 -0.68 9.21 -35.26
N ASN A 11 -1.29 9.22 -34.06
CA ASN A 11 -1.71 10.48 -33.42
C ASN A 11 -1.24 10.62 -31.96
N GLN A 12 -0.90 9.51 -31.29
CA GLN A 12 -0.24 9.52 -29.98
C GLN A 12 0.60 8.25 -29.82
N LEU A 13 1.69 8.34 -29.05
CA LEU A 13 2.53 7.18 -28.74
C LEU A 13 1.71 6.14 -27.97
N SER A 14 1.47 5.00 -28.62
CA SER A 14 0.63 3.91 -28.12
C SER A 14 1.41 2.61 -28.13
N ILE A 15 2.63 2.67 -27.63
CA ILE A 15 3.45 1.49 -27.39
C ILE A 15 2.89 0.73 -26.19
N GLY A 16 3.08 -0.59 -26.17
CA GLY A 16 2.57 -1.45 -25.11
C GLY A 16 1.65 -2.53 -25.65
N LYS A 17 1.00 -3.23 -24.74
CA LYS A 17 0.16 -4.38 -25.07
C LYS A 17 -0.89 -4.57 -23.98
N LEU A 18 -2.10 -4.89 -24.40
CA LEU A 18 -3.19 -5.33 -23.53
C LEU A 18 -3.72 -6.66 -24.04
N THR A 19 -3.64 -7.71 -23.23
CA THR A 19 -4.17 -9.04 -23.55
C THR A 19 -5.23 -9.39 -22.53
N LYS A 20 -6.40 -9.82 -23.00
CA LYS A 20 -7.46 -10.43 -22.20
C LYS A 20 -7.67 -11.86 -22.65
N ARG A 21 -7.63 -12.79 -21.70
CA ARG A 21 -7.91 -14.20 -21.93
C ARG A 21 -9.34 -14.50 -21.50
N TYR A 22 -10.01 -15.32 -22.30
CA TYR A 22 -11.37 -15.78 -22.12
C TYR A 22 -11.39 -17.29 -22.07
N GLN A 23 -11.98 -17.83 -21.01
CA GLN A 23 -12.38 -19.23 -20.93
C GLN A 23 -13.85 -19.32 -21.33
N ILE A 24 -14.09 -19.67 -22.60
CA ILE A 24 -15.43 -19.78 -23.18
C ILE A 24 -15.71 -21.26 -23.40
N GLY A 25 -16.70 -21.79 -22.70
CA GLY A 25 -17.27 -23.11 -23.00
C GLY A 25 -18.62 -22.92 -23.69
N HIS A 26 -18.87 -23.71 -24.74
CA HIS A 26 -20.16 -23.74 -25.43
C HIS A 26 -20.56 -25.19 -25.69
N ASN A 27 -21.83 -25.54 -25.46
CA ASN A 27 -22.42 -26.80 -25.89
C ASN A 27 -23.78 -26.55 -26.56
N VAL A 28 -24.50 -27.63 -26.87
CA VAL A 28 -25.84 -27.58 -27.50
C VAL A 28 -26.87 -26.83 -26.65
N GLY A 29 -26.65 -26.68 -25.34
CA GLY A 29 -27.50 -25.94 -24.41
C GLY A 29 -27.09 -24.47 -24.21
N GLY A 30 -26.05 -23.99 -24.92
CA GLY A 30 -25.57 -22.61 -24.86
C GLY A 30 -24.18 -22.47 -24.23
N TYR A 31 -23.89 -21.26 -23.74
CA TYR A 31 -22.60 -20.92 -23.14
C TYR A 31 -22.55 -21.29 -21.65
N PHE A 32 -21.42 -21.83 -21.20
CA PHE A 32 -21.11 -22.06 -19.78
C PHE A 32 -20.53 -20.81 -19.11
N ASN A 33 -20.30 -20.87 -17.79
CA ASN A 33 -19.61 -19.83 -17.02
C ASN A 33 -18.36 -19.33 -17.74
N GLN A 34 -18.34 -18.03 -18.01
CA GLN A 34 -17.26 -17.34 -18.69
C GLN A 34 -16.37 -16.71 -17.64
N THR A 35 -15.14 -17.19 -17.52
CA THR A 35 -14.11 -16.52 -16.71
C THR A 35 -13.16 -15.78 -17.64
N THR A 36 -12.68 -14.63 -17.18
CA THR A 36 -11.71 -13.83 -17.93
C THR A 36 -10.57 -13.40 -17.01
N GLU A 37 -9.39 -13.19 -17.60
CA GLU A 37 -8.23 -12.63 -16.91
C GLU A 37 -7.44 -11.69 -17.83
N ILE A 38 -6.64 -10.80 -17.25
CA ILE A 38 -5.75 -9.88 -17.97
C ILE A 38 -4.31 -10.35 -17.76
N PRO A 39 -3.79 -11.30 -18.56
CA PRO A 39 -2.45 -11.83 -18.37
C PRO A 39 -1.34 -10.82 -18.71
N GLN A 40 -1.64 -9.77 -19.49
CA GLN A 40 -0.66 -8.77 -19.88
C GLN A 40 -1.31 -7.40 -20.08
N ALA A 41 -0.83 -6.39 -19.35
CA ALA A 41 -1.26 -5.00 -19.49
C ALA A 41 -0.09 -4.07 -19.18
N PHE A 42 0.51 -3.46 -20.20
CA PHE A 42 1.59 -2.50 -20.01
C PHE A 42 1.67 -1.46 -21.13
N GLY A 43 2.35 -0.35 -20.83
CA GLY A 43 2.51 0.80 -21.73
C GLY A 43 1.24 1.64 -21.90
N PRO A 44 1.32 2.76 -22.65
CA PRO A 44 0.17 3.58 -23.02
C PRO A 44 -1.07 2.82 -23.49
N VAL A 45 -0.90 1.72 -24.24
CA VAL A 45 -2.03 0.88 -24.72
C VAL A 45 -2.95 0.43 -23.60
N ALA A 46 -2.41 -0.04 -22.47
CA ALA A 46 -3.20 -0.55 -21.35
C ALA A 46 -4.05 0.53 -20.66
N ASN A 47 -3.67 1.80 -20.83
CA ASN A 47 -4.40 2.95 -20.28
C ASN A 47 -5.42 3.55 -21.26
N GLN A 48 -5.21 3.35 -22.56
CA GLN A 48 -6.00 3.94 -23.63
C GLN A 48 -7.08 3.00 -24.14
N TRP A 49 -6.92 1.70 -23.94
CA TRP A 49 -7.81 0.67 -24.49
C TRP A 49 -8.35 -0.22 -23.38
N LEU A 50 -9.55 -0.75 -23.64
CA LEU A 50 -10.24 -1.69 -22.78
C LEU A 50 -10.80 -2.81 -23.65
N ILE A 51 -10.52 -4.06 -23.27
CA ILE A 51 -11.14 -5.24 -23.89
C ILE A 51 -12.28 -5.70 -22.96
N GLY A 52 -13.52 -5.60 -23.44
CA GLY A 52 -14.73 -5.94 -22.70
C GLY A 52 -14.94 -7.43 -22.49
N ASP A 53 -16.07 -7.81 -21.92
CA ASP A 53 -16.45 -9.22 -21.77
C ASP A 53 -17.03 -9.79 -23.07
N PHE A 54 -17.03 -11.12 -23.19
CA PHE A 54 -17.64 -11.77 -24.34
C PHE A 54 -19.17 -11.71 -24.20
N ASN A 55 -19.83 -11.07 -25.17
CA ASN A 55 -21.28 -11.02 -25.25
C ASN A 55 -21.77 -12.26 -26.01
N HIS A 56 -22.49 -13.13 -25.31
CA HIS A 56 -23.02 -14.38 -25.86
C HIS A 56 -24.23 -14.18 -26.76
N ASP A 57 -25.02 -13.12 -26.56
CA ASP A 57 -26.20 -12.82 -27.37
C ASP A 57 -25.78 -12.39 -28.78
N THR A 58 -24.71 -11.60 -28.86
CA THR A 58 -24.20 -11.03 -30.11
C THR A 58 -22.94 -11.71 -30.64
N ASN A 59 -22.41 -12.71 -29.92
CA ASN A 59 -21.13 -13.37 -30.20
C ASN A 59 -19.98 -12.39 -30.45
N SER A 60 -19.89 -11.32 -29.65
CA SER A 60 -18.94 -10.23 -29.87
C SER A 60 -18.14 -9.88 -28.61
N ILE A 61 -16.96 -9.28 -28.82
CA ILE A 61 -16.14 -8.72 -27.75
C ILE A 61 -15.98 -7.23 -28.04
N PRO A 62 -16.56 -6.34 -27.23
CA PRO A 62 -16.38 -4.92 -27.43
C PRO A 62 -14.95 -4.50 -27.03
N ILE A 63 -14.32 -3.70 -27.88
CA ILE A 63 -13.03 -3.07 -27.59
C ILE A 63 -13.26 -1.57 -27.53
N TYR A 64 -13.01 -0.99 -26.37
CA TYR A 64 -13.26 0.42 -26.12
C TYR A 64 -11.96 1.19 -26.20
N HIS A 65 -12.05 2.38 -26.76
CA HIS A 65 -11.02 3.38 -26.70
C HIS A 65 -11.39 4.41 -25.64
N LEU A 66 -10.59 4.50 -24.59
CA LEU A 66 -10.87 5.29 -23.38
C LEU A 66 -10.41 6.75 -23.49
N VAL A 67 -9.85 7.14 -24.63
CA VAL A 67 -9.33 8.49 -24.89
C VAL A 67 -9.86 9.01 -26.22
N GLY A 68 -10.00 10.34 -26.35
CA GLY A 68 -10.56 10.98 -27.55
C GLY A 68 -9.63 11.03 -28.77
N THR A 69 -8.39 10.55 -28.65
CA THR A 69 -7.32 10.69 -29.65
C THR A 69 -7.18 9.44 -30.52
N SER A 70 -7.77 9.43 -31.71
CA SER A 70 -7.78 8.26 -32.62
C SER A 70 -6.41 7.62 -32.85
N ASN A 71 -6.33 6.28 -32.88
CA ASN A 71 -5.14 5.55 -33.34
C ASN A 71 -5.55 4.29 -34.09
N PHE A 72 -4.62 3.76 -34.89
CA PHE A 72 -4.77 2.43 -35.47
C PHE A 72 -4.72 1.36 -34.38
N LEU A 73 -5.74 0.52 -34.39
CA LEU A 73 -5.86 -0.62 -33.51
C LEU A 73 -5.35 -1.87 -34.22
N ILE A 74 -4.41 -2.59 -33.59
CA ILE A 74 -3.95 -3.90 -34.05
C ILE A 74 -4.50 -4.93 -33.07
N ILE A 75 -5.28 -5.87 -33.59
CA ILE A 75 -5.89 -6.95 -32.80
C ILE A 75 -5.26 -8.27 -33.22
N LYS A 76 -4.78 -9.04 -32.26
CA LYS A 76 -4.39 -10.43 -32.43
C LYS A 76 -5.35 -11.30 -31.62
N ILE A 77 -5.97 -12.28 -32.27
CA ILE A 77 -6.84 -13.25 -31.63
C ILE A 77 -6.15 -14.61 -31.70
N GLU A 78 -6.03 -15.26 -30.55
CA GLU A 78 -5.44 -16.60 -30.41
C GLU A 78 -6.45 -17.53 -29.75
N GLY A 79 -6.51 -18.78 -30.19
CA GLY A 79 -7.47 -19.73 -29.67
C GLY A 79 -7.01 -21.15 -29.90
N LEU A 80 -7.33 -22.01 -28.95
CA LEU A 80 -7.24 -23.45 -29.08
C LEU A 80 -8.66 -23.95 -29.33
N ILE A 81 -8.81 -24.75 -30.39
CA ILE A 81 -10.10 -25.31 -30.80
C ILE A 81 -9.91 -26.81 -31.02
N VAL A 82 -10.92 -27.60 -30.67
CA VAL A 82 -11.04 -28.99 -31.10
C VAL A 82 -11.92 -28.96 -32.34
N SER A 83 -11.32 -29.04 -33.53
CA SER A 83 -12.06 -28.75 -34.75
C SER A 83 -11.57 -29.53 -35.98
N SER A 84 -12.42 -29.61 -37.00
CA SER A 84 -12.10 -30.05 -38.36
C SER A 84 -11.53 -28.87 -39.18
N ALA A 85 -11.02 -29.15 -40.39
CA ALA A 85 -10.51 -28.10 -41.30
C ALA A 85 -11.59 -27.09 -41.73
N THR A 86 -12.85 -27.52 -41.80
CA THR A 86 -14.00 -26.68 -42.17
C THR A 86 -14.31 -25.62 -41.10
N ASP A 87 -14.17 -25.98 -39.83
CA ASP A 87 -14.43 -25.10 -38.68
C ASP A 87 -13.42 -23.95 -38.58
N ILE A 88 -12.15 -24.22 -38.91
CA ILE A 88 -11.10 -23.20 -38.98
C ILE A 88 -11.45 -22.14 -40.04
N ASN A 89 -11.96 -22.56 -41.19
CA ASN A 89 -12.34 -21.64 -42.25
C ASN A 89 -13.52 -20.77 -41.85
N LEU A 90 -14.52 -21.34 -41.16
CA LEU A 90 -15.66 -20.58 -40.63
C LEU A 90 -15.22 -19.50 -39.62
N ILE A 91 -14.25 -19.80 -38.75
CA ILE A 91 -13.68 -18.80 -37.83
C ILE A 91 -12.95 -17.71 -38.62
N LYS A 92 -12.12 -18.07 -39.60
CA LYS A 92 -11.38 -17.11 -40.44
C LYS A 92 -12.29 -16.18 -41.22
N THR A 93 -13.39 -16.70 -41.78
CA THR A 93 -14.31 -15.91 -42.61
C THR A 93 -15.40 -15.22 -41.79
N GLY A 94 -15.77 -15.77 -40.63
CA GLY A 94 -16.84 -15.24 -39.77
C GLY A 94 -16.36 -14.18 -38.77
N THR A 95 -15.06 -14.12 -38.46
CA THR A 95 -14.51 -13.09 -37.57
C THR A 95 -14.39 -11.76 -38.30
N THR A 96 -15.19 -10.77 -37.88
CA THR A 96 -15.22 -9.43 -38.48
C THR A 96 -15.03 -8.35 -37.42
N ILE A 97 -14.53 -7.18 -37.83
CA ILE A 97 -14.49 -5.98 -36.99
C ILE A 97 -15.69 -5.11 -37.39
N SER A 98 -16.56 -4.78 -36.44
CA SER A 98 -17.73 -3.93 -36.69
C SER A 98 -17.33 -2.48 -36.99
N SER A 99 -18.27 -1.69 -37.51
CA SER A 99 -18.11 -0.23 -37.57
C SER A 99 -17.90 0.34 -36.17
N LEU A 100 -17.12 1.42 -36.08
CA LEU A 100 -16.92 2.13 -34.82
C LEU A 100 -18.24 2.75 -34.36
N GLU A 101 -18.59 2.52 -33.10
CA GLU A 101 -19.73 3.13 -32.44
C GLU A 101 -19.24 3.96 -31.24
N THR A 102 -19.81 5.15 -31.07
CA THR A 102 -19.56 5.98 -29.89
C THR A 102 -20.60 5.67 -28.83
N ILE A 103 -20.22 4.91 -27.83
CA ILE A 103 -21.06 4.59 -26.67
C ILE A 103 -20.49 5.22 -25.41
N VAL A 104 -21.36 5.67 -24.50
CA VAL A 104 -20.95 6.09 -23.16
C VAL A 104 -20.57 4.83 -22.38
N SER A 105 -19.28 4.56 -22.24
CA SER A 105 -18.78 3.40 -21.51
C SER A 105 -18.56 3.73 -20.02
N PRO A 106 -19.04 2.89 -19.08
CA PRO A 106 -18.65 2.98 -17.67
C PRO A 106 -17.28 2.36 -17.40
N GLY A 107 -16.58 1.83 -18.42
CA GLY A 107 -15.37 1.05 -18.27
C GLY A 107 -14.19 1.86 -17.72
N THR A 108 -13.59 1.37 -16.64
CA THR A 108 -12.35 1.89 -16.06
C THR A 108 -11.12 1.24 -16.69
N ARG A 109 -9.93 1.85 -16.50
CA ARG A 109 -8.64 1.26 -16.93
C ARG A 109 -8.45 -0.13 -16.34
N HIS A 110 -7.96 -1.07 -17.15
CA HIS A 110 -7.63 -2.42 -16.70
C HIS A 110 -6.23 -2.45 -16.08
N TYR A 111 -6.18 -2.57 -14.75
CA TYR A 111 -4.96 -2.88 -14.02
C TYR A 111 -4.60 -4.37 -14.20
N THR A 112 -3.34 -4.73 -14.00
CA THR A 112 -2.94 -6.11 -13.70
C THR A 112 -3.63 -6.50 -12.39
N SER A 113 -4.80 -7.12 -12.49
CA SER A 113 -5.43 -7.76 -11.35
C SER A 113 -4.81 -9.14 -11.22
N ILE A 114 -4.03 -9.37 -10.17
CA ILE A 114 -3.70 -10.72 -9.77
C ILE A 114 -4.97 -11.27 -9.12
N MET A 115 -5.86 -11.86 -9.93
CA MET A 115 -7.16 -12.40 -9.48
C MET A 115 -7.04 -13.73 -8.73
N GLN A 116 -5.88 -13.99 -8.13
CA GLN A 116 -5.71 -15.12 -7.22
C GLN A 116 -6.08 -14.66 -5.82
N ASP A 117 -6.74 -15.53 -5.04
CA ASP A 117 -7.06 -15.25 -3.64
C ASP A 117 -5.81 -14.86 -2.83
N ARG A 118 -4.64 -15.35 -3.24
CA ARG A 118 -3.34 -15.14 -2.58
C ARG A 118 -2.19 -15.12 -3.59
N VAL A 119 -1.24 -14.22 -3.39
CA VAL A 119 -0.02 -14.07 -4.18
C VAL A 119 1.18 -14.42 -3.30
N GLY A 120 1.93 -15.46 -3.67
CA GLY A 120 3.18 -15.85 -3.01
C GLY A 120 4.40 -15.45 -3.85
N ILE A 121 5.32 -14.66 -3.28
CA ILE A 121 6.63 -14.39 -3.87
C ILE A 121 7.69 -15.09 -3.01
N GLY A 122 8.36 -16.09 -3.57
CA GLY A 122 9.34 -16.91 -2.81
C GLY A 122 8.72 -17.91 -1.82
N THR A 123 7.40 -18.13 -1.89
CA THR A 123 6.67 -19.11 -1.06
C THR A 123 5.56 -19.78 -1.87
N ASN A 124 5.34 -21.08 -1.65
CA ASN A 124 4.26 -21.86 -2.26
C ASN A 124 3.01 -21.93 -1.37
N THR A 125 3.10 -21.44 -0.14
CA THR A 125 2.04 -21.46 0.88
C THR A 125 1.86 -20.05 1.45
N PRO A 126 1.32 -19.10 0.68
CA PRO A 126 1.07 -17.75 1.18
C PRO A 126 0.12 -17.81 2.39
N ASP A 127 0.41 -17.06 3.44
CA ASP A 127 -0.37 -16.95 4.69
C ASP A 127 -1.30 -15.71 4.71
N SER A 128 -1.18 -14.85 3.71
CA SER A 128 -1.98 -13.65 3.47
C SER A 128 -2.28 -13.45 1.97
N ALA A 129 -3.07 -12.43 1.63
CA ALA A 129 -3.37 -12.12 0.22
C ALA A 129 -2.12 -11.79 -0.61
N LEU A 130 -1.08 -11.26 0.02
CA LEU A 130 0.25 -11.09 -0.55
C LEU A 130 1.30 -11.50 0.49
N ALA A 131 1.97 -12.63 0.27
CA ALA A 131 3.05 -13.11 1.13
C ALA A 131 4.38 -13.07 0.35
N VAL A 132 5.40 -12.41 0.91
CA VAL A 132 6.73 -12.30 0.32
C VAL A 132 7.75 -12.91 1.27
N ASN A 133 8.34 -14.04 0.88
CA ASN A 133 9.47 -14.64 1.58
C ASN A 133 10.78 -14.04 1.04
N GLY A 134 11.03 -12.79 1.40
CA GLY A 134 12.17 -12.01 0.92
C GLY A 134 12.02 -10.53 1.23
N THR A 135 12.92 -9.71 0.68
CA THR A 135 12.90 -8.26 0.88
C THR A 135 12.04 -7.57 -0.16
N ILE A 136 11.19 -6.65 0.28
CA ILE A 136 10.45 -5.72 -0.58
C ILE A 136 11.23 -4.41 -0.63
N HIS A 137 11.62 -3.97 -1.83
CA HIS A 137 12.23 -2.65 -2.04
C HIS A 137 11.21 -1.73 -2.70
N SER A 138 10.80 -0.68 -2.00
CA SER A 138 9.77 0.27 -2.42
C SER A 138 10.23 1.71 -2.15
N LYS A 139 9.76 2.66 -2.97
CA LYS A 139 9.96 4.09 -2.69
C LYS A 139 9.09 4.59 -1.55
N GLU A 140 7.85 4.10 -1.46
CA GLU A 140 6.87 4.50 -0.46
C GLU A 140 5.87 3.37 -0.21
N VAL A 141 5.38 3.26 1.03
CA VAL A 141 4.29 2.36 1.42
C VAL A 141 3.29 3.17 2.24
N LYS A 142 2.04 3.22 1.80
CA LYS A 142 0.93 3.75 2.58
C LYS A 142 0.20 2.59 3.26
N VAL A 143 0.14 2.60 4.58
CA VAL A 143 -0.56 1.61 5.38
C VAL A 143 -1.78 2.26 6.01
N ASP A 144 -2.97 1.72 5.72
CA ASP A 144 -4.19 2.15 6.40
C ASP A 144 -4.22 1.52 7.80
N VAL A 145 -4.17 2.38 8.82
CA VAL A 145 -4.23 1.96 10.22
C VAL A 145 -5.60 2.24 10.80
N LEU A 146 -6.16 1.27 11.54
CA LEU A 146 -7.50 1.36 12.14
C LEU A 146 -7.56 2.26 13.38
N GLY A 147 -6.42 2.71 13.92
CA GLY A 147 -6.34 3.63 15.05
C GLY A 147 -5.01 4.38 15.08
N TRP A 148 -5.08 5.71 15.15
CA TRP A 148 -3.91 6.58 15.30
C TRP A 148 -3.80 7.04 16.75
N THR A 149 -2.60 7.00 17.31
CA THR A 149 -2.35 7.45 18.68
C THR A 149 -2.32 8.97 18.72
N ASP A 150 -3.43 9.59 19.16
CA ASP A 150 -3.51 11.01 19.50
C ASP A 150 -4.23 11.17 20.85
N TYR A 151 -3.72 10.48 21.86
CA TYR A 151 -4.35 10.47 23.18
C TYR A 151 -3.37 10.71 24.33
N VAL A 152 -2.06 10.64 24.11
CA VAL A 152 -1.05 10.89 25.16
C VAL A 152 -1.11 12.33 25.67
N PHE A 153 -1.44 13.28 24.80
CA PHE A 153 -1.57 14.69 25.18
C PHE A 153 -2.94 15.07 25.76
N LYS A 154 -3.86 14.13 25.91
CA LYS A 154 -5.17 14.40 26.52
C LYS A 154 -5.02 14.49 28.04
N ASN A 155 -5.78 15.38 28.67
CA ASN A 155 -5.70 15.66 30.12
C ASN A 155 -5.90 14.44 31.03
N ASN A 156 -6.54 13.37 30.54
CA ASN A 156 -6.83 12.17 31.31
C ASN A 156 -5.86 11.01 30.99
N TYR A 157 -4.77 11.28 30.26
CA TYR A 157 -3.76 10.27 30.01
C TYR A 157 -2.96 10.00 31.29
N ASN A 158 -2.97 8.74 31.73
CA ASN A 158 -2.21 8.31 32.89
C ASN A 158 -0.76 8.02 32.48
N LEU A 159 0.09 9.05 32.51
CA LEU A 159 1.52 8.90 32.28
C LEU A 159 2.16 8.21 33.49
N SER A 160 2.76 7.04 33.27
CA SER A 160 3.53 6.32 34.28
C SER A 160 4.67 7.19 34.83
N THR A 161 5.20 6.88 36.00
CA THR A 161 6.42 7.57 36.47
C THR A 161 7.67 6.93 35.87
N LEU A 162 8.80 7.66 35.86
CA LEU A 162 10.06 7.10 35.37
C LEU A 162 10.54 5.92 36.22
N GLU A 163 10.22 5.91 37.52
CA GLU A 163 10.50 4.79 38.42
C GLU A 163 9.67 3.54 38.07
N GLU A 164 8.39 3.72 37.70
CA GLU A 164 7.54 2.63 37.23
C GLU A 164 8.04 2.07 35.89
N VAL A 165 8.45 2.95 34.97
CA VAL A 165 9.03 2.57 33.68
C VAL A 165 10.35 1.82 33.89
N GLU A 166 11.25 2.31 34.75
CA GLU A 166 12.51 1.64 35.08
C GLU A 166 12.28 0.25 35.67
N LYS A 167 11.32 0.14 36.60
CA LYS A 167 10.93 -1.14 37.18
C LYS A 167 10.42 -2.10 36.11
N TYR A 168 9.56 -1.65 35.20
CA TYR A 168 9.03 -2.48 34.12
C TYR A 168 10.15 -2.97 33.20
N ILE A 169 11.06 -2.09 32.78
CA ILE A 169 12.21 -2.45 31.93
C ILE A 169 13.10 -3.47 32.63
N THR A 170 13.33 -3.31 33.93
CA THR A 170 14.14 -4.24 34.73
C THR A 170 13.48 -5.62 34.84
N GLU A 171 12.16 -5.67 34.98
CA GLU A 171 11.41 -6.92 35.12
C GLU A 171 11.12 -7.63 33.78
N LYS A 172 10.95 -6.89 32.69
CA LYS A 172 10.48 -7.40 31.38
C LYS A 172 11.51 -7.32 30.26
N GLY A 173 12.52 -6.48 30.38
CA GLY A 173 13.57 -6.29 29.37
C GLY A 173 13.16 -5.46 28.15
N HIS A 174 11.96 -4.87 28.14
CA HIS A 174 11.47 -4.00 27.06
C HIS A 174 10.50 -2.95 27.62
N LEU A 175 10.12 -1.98 26.80
CA LEU A 175 9.13 -0.97 27.16
C LEU A 175 7.71 -1.55 27.18
N GLU A 176 6.86 -0.99 28.03
CA GLU A 176 5.44 -1.33 28.04
C GLU A 176 4.79 -1.06 26.68
N ASN A 177 3.89 -1.94 26.26
CA ASN A 177 3.19 -1.94 24.96
C ASN A 177 4.08 -2.15 23.72
N ILE A 178 5.40 -2.25 23.88
CA ILE A 178 6.33 -2.65 22.83
C ILE A 178 6.54 -4.18 22.94
N PRO A 179 6.40 -4.94 21.83
CA PRO A 179 6.60 -6.38 21.87
C PRO A 179 8.05 -6.72 22.28
N SER A 180 8.21 -7.82 22.99
CA SER A 180 9.52 -8.40 23.26
C SER A 180 10.18 -8.91 21.97
N GLU A 181 11.50 -9.14 22.02
CA GLU A 181 12.22 -9.74 20.89
C GLU A 181 11.64 -11.11 20.50
N GLU A 182 11.33 -11.95 21.49
CA GLU A 182 10.74 -13.27 21.26
C GLU A 182 9.39 -13.19 20.54
N GLU A 183 8.53 -12.25 20.95
CA GLU A 183 7.23 -12.02 20.30
C GLU A 183 7.39 -11.47 18.87
N ALA A 184 8.34 -10.54 18.67
CA ALA A 184 8.61 -9.94 17.37
C ALA A 184 9.18 -10.95 16.37
N VAL A 185 10.07 -11.84 16.80
CA VAL A 185 10.63 -12.91 15.96
C VAL A 185 9.57 -13.96 15.64
N LYS A 186 8.72 -14.31 16.62
CA LYS A 186 7.71 -15.36 16.45
C LYS A 186 6.54 -14.94 15.57
N ASN A 187 6.02 -13.73 15.77
CA ASN A 187 4.77 -13.27 15.15
C ASN A 187 5.00 -12.23 14.05
N GLY A 188 6.23 -11.76 13.86
CA GLY A 188 6.53 -10.60 13.02
C GLY A 188 6.07 -9.30 13.66
N ILE A 189 6.21 -8.20 12.90
CA ILE A 189 5.81 -6.86 13.33
C ILE A 189 4.87 -6.26 12.29
N SER A 190 3.72 -5.76 12.74
CA SER A 190 2.84 -4.92 11.92
C SER A 190 3.43 -3.52 11.80
N LEU A 191 3.80 -3.12 10.58
CA LEU A 191 4.46 -1.83 10.32
C LEU A 191 3.64 -0.63 10.84
N GLY A 192 2.33 -0.64 10.58
CA GLY A 192 1.43 0.44 11.02
C GLY A 192 1.26 0.48 12.54
N GLU A 193 1.07 -0.68 13.18
CA GLU A 193 0.90 -0.77 14.62
C GLU A 193 2.18 -0.37 15.38
N MET A 194 3.34 -0.83 14.90
CA MET A 194 4.62 -0.50 15.52
C MET A 194 4.93 1.00 15.40
N ASN A 195 4.66 1.61 14.24
CA ASN A 195 4.81 3.06 14.09
C ASN A 195 3.89 3.84 15.04
N ALA A 196 2.66 3.39 15.25
CA ALA A 196 1.73 4.01 16.21
C ALA A 196 2.24 3.87 17.65
N LYS A 197 2.72 2.68 18.04
CA LYS A 197 3.33 2.45 19.37
C LYS A 197 4.59 3.28 19.60
N LEU A 198 5.46 3.41 18.59
CA LEU A 198 6.66 4.25 18.65
C LEU A 198 6.30 5.72 18.80
N LEU A 199 5.28 6.21 18.07
CA LEU A 199 4.79 7.58 18.22
C LEU A 199 4.31 7.83 19.66
N GLN A 200 3.50 6.93 20.21
CA GLN A 200 3.07 7.02 21.62
C GLN A 200 4.27 7.17 22.57
N LYS A 201 5.33 6.38 22.38
CA LYS A 201 6.54 6.48 23.23
C LYS A 201 7.31 7.78 23.03
N ILE A 202 7.34 8.33 21.82
CA ILE A 202 7.91 9.66 21.56
C ILE A 202 7.11 10.75 22.29
N GLU A 203 5.78 10.65 22.30
CA GLU A 203 4.91 11.59 23.01
C GLU A 203 5.10 11.51 24.53
N GLU A 204 5.15 10.29 25.11
CA GLU A 204 5.45 10.06 26.52
C GLU A 204 6.83 10.64 26.89
N LEU A 205 7.87 10.36 26.09
CA LEU A 205 9.22 10.92 26.28
C LEU A 205 9.22 12.44 26.24
N THR A 206 8.43 13.04 25.36
CA THR A 206 8.29 14.50 25.27
C THR A 206 7.69 15.07 26.56
N LEU A 207 6.69 14.42 27.15
CA LEU A 207 6.12 14.83 28.44
C LEU A 207 7.15 14.77 29.58
N TYR A 208 7.94 13.68 29.65
CA TYR A 208 9.02 13.61 30.64
C TYR A 208 10.07 14.70 30.43
N MET A 209 10.47 14.98 29.19
CA MET A 209 11.43 16.06 28.90
C MET A 209 10.90 17.44 29.31
N ILE A 210 9.60 17.71 29.10
CA ILE A 210 8.97 18.95 29.56
C ILE A 210 9.03 19.05 31.10
N ASP A 211 8.74 17.97 31.81
CA ASP A 211 8.81 17.93 33.28
C ASP A 211 10.24 18.15 33.79
N VAL A 212 11.22 17.46 33.20
CA VAL A 212 12.64 17.63 33.51
C VAL A 212 13.09 19.07 33.27
N ASN A 213 12.72 19.68 32.14
CA ASN A 213 13.07 21.07 31.85
C ASN A 213 12.50 22.05 32.89
N LYS A 214 11.26 21.82 33.36
CA LYS A 214 10.68 22.61 34.45
C LYS A 214 11.49 22.48 35.74
N LYS A 215 11.86 21.26 36.12
CA LYS A 215 12.69 20.99 37.32
C LYS A 215 14.07 21.65 37.21
N VAL A 216 14.71 21.57 36.06
CA VAL A 216 16.01 22.21 35.78
C VAL A 216 15.91 23.73 35.93
N ASN A 217 14.87 24.36 35.39
CA ASN A 217 14.67 25.81 35.53
C ASN A 217 14.50 26.22 37.00
N VAL A 218 13.75 25.45 37.78
CA VAL A 218 13.59 25.70 39.23
C VAL A 218 14.93 25.56 39.97
N LEU A 219 15.70 24.51 39.66
CA LEU A 219 17.03 24.32 40.26
C LEU A 219 17.98 25.45 39.90
N GLN A 220 17.96 25.95 38.65
CA GLN A 220 18.79 27.06 38.23
C GLN A 220 18.45 28.35 39.00
N ILE A 221 17.16 28.67 39.14
CA ILE A 221 16.70 29.83 39.92
C ILE A 221 17.16 29.74 41.38
N ASN A 222 17.05 28.55 41.98
CA ASN A 222 17.50 28.32 43.36
C ASN A 222 19.02 28.47 43.50
N ASN A 223 19.78 27.94 42.54
CA ASN A 223 21.24 28.08 42.51
C ASN A 223 21.68 29.55 42.35
N ASP A 224 21.02 30.31 41.49
CA ASP A 224 21.29 31.74 41.31
C ASP A 224 21.02 32.52 42.60
N LYS A 225 19.93 32.19 43.31
CA LYS A 225 19.60 32.80 44.60
C LYS A 225 20.66 32.47 45.67
N LEU A 226 21.04 31.20 45.79
CA LEU A 226 22.08 30.78 46.73
C LEU A 226 23.43 31.44 46.43
N ALA A 227 23.79 31.59 45.15
CA ALA A 227 25.00 32.30 44.75
C ALA A 227 24.98 33.78 45.17
N GLN A 228 23.84 34.45 45.06
CA GLN A 228 23.67 35.83 45.53
C GLN A 228 23.78 35.96 47.05
N GLU A 229 23.15 35.05 47.79
CA GLU A 229 23.21 35.01 49.27
C GLU A 229 24.64 34.78 49.75
N ASN A 230 25.36 33.81 49.15
CA ASN A 230 26.77 33.56 49.43
C ASN A 230 27.64 34.79 49.16
N LYS A 231 27.43 35.48 48.04
CA LYS A 231 28.16 36.71 47.71
C LYS A 231 27.92 37.82 48.75
N LEU A 232 26.70 37.94 49.27
CA LEU A 232 26.38 38.92 50.30
C LEU A 232 27.03 38.57 51.64
N LEU A 233 27.04 37.29 52.02
CA LEU A 233 27.68 36.81 53.24
C LEU A 233 29.20 37.05 53.21
N VAL A 234 29.87 36.72 52.10
CA VAL A 234 31.31 36.97 51.92
C VAL A 234 31.64 38.45 52.12
N LYS A 235 30.87 39.36 51.49
CA LYS A 235 31.04 40.81 51.70
C LYS A 235 30.88 41.25 53.15
N LYS A 236 29.91 40.66 53.88
CA LYS A 236 29.71 40.96 55.31
C LYS A 236 30.92 40.51 56.15
N ILE A 237 31.46 39.33 55.85
CA ILE A 237 32.66 38.78 56.52
C ILE A 237 33.86 39.72 56.30
N GLU A 238 34.14 40.10 55.05
CA GLU A 238 35.23 41.03 54.71
C GLU A 238 35.11 42.39 55.40
N THR A 239 33.88 42.85 55.67
CA THR A 239 33.63 44.12 56.36
C THR A 239 33.89 44.01 57.87
N ILE A 240 33.66 42.83 58.45
CA ILE A 240 33.93 42.55 59.87
C ILE A 240 35.43 42.40 60.10
N GLU A 241 36.16 41.71 59.21
CA GLU A 241 37.61 41.51 59.33
C GLU A 241 38.44 42.81 59.17
N LYS A 242 37.85 43.86 58.59
CA LYS A 242 38.49 45.18 58.42
C LYS A 242 38.27 46.14 59.60
N LYS A 243 37.51 45.74 60.62
CA LYS A 243 37.30 46.51 61.87
C LYS A 243 38.18 45.97 62.98
#